data_AF-A0AAE0W6E9-F1
#
_entry.id   AF-A0AAE0W6E9-F1
#
_cell.length_a   1.000
_cell.length_b   1.000
_cell.length_c   1.000
_cell.angle_alpha   90.00
_cell.angle_beta   90.00
_cell.angle_gamma   90.00
#
_symmetry.space_group_name_H-M   'P 1'
#
loop_
_entity.id
_entity.type
_entity.pdbx_description
1 polymer ?
#
loop_
_entity_poly.entity_id
_entity_poly.type
_entity_poly.pdbx_seq_one_letter_code
_entity_poly.pdbx_strand_id
1 'polypeptide(L)'
;MAYIGNMTIAVLFFVCFHLLNCLPDDPSSTYEILYEKGLEAYKDGNWFACASYLNRSIQDYKYYVEAVTHCRLNCKKSVISAEAIGINFELFYYQQLVEISDCLRRCKKGKLGKRPEIPAPLVVDKKFEDRMPYNYLQFCYFKIIFFLQIALWTIDSIH
;
A
#
# COMPACT_ATOMS: atom_id res chain seq x y z
N MET A 1 -21.16 -5.48 -42.20
CA MET A 1 -20.68 -6.55 -41.30
C MET A 1 -19.26 -6.31 -40.77
N ALA A 2 -18.34 -5.67 -41.51
CA ALA A 2 -16.99 -5.36 -41.01
C ALA A 2 -16.94 -4.31 -39.87
N TYR A 3 -17.85 -3.33 -39.86
CA TYR A 3 -17.91 -2.28 -38.82
C TYR A 3 -18.23 -2.82 -37.41
N ILE A 4 -19.06 -3.86 -37.33
CA ILE A 4 -19.47 -4.47 -36.05
C ILE A 4 -18.30 -5.25 -35.45
N GLY A 5 -17.51 -5.95 -36.28
CA GLY A 5 -16.29 -6.65 -35.86
C GLY A 5 -15.20 -5.71 -35.34
N ASN A 6 -15.03 -4.53 -35.96
CA ASN A 6 -14.07 -3.54 -35.47
C ASN A 6 -14.51 -2.91 -34.13
N MET A 7 -15.81 -2.71 -33.94
CA MET A 7 -16.36 -2.18 -32.68
C MET A 7 -16.25 -3.19 -31.54
N THR A 8 -16.50 -4.49 -31.80
CA THR A 8 -16.34 -5.52 -30.77
C THR A 8 -14.88 -5.72 -30.36
N ILE A 9 -13.94 -5.63 -31.31
CA ILE A 9 -12.50 -5.68 -31.03
C ILE A 9 -12.07 -4.47 -30.18
N ALA A 10 -12.55 -3.27 -30.49
CA ALA A 10 -12.23 -2.06 -29.72
C ALA A 10 -12.76 -2.15 -28.28
N VAL A 11 -13.99 -2.64 -28.10
CA VAL A 11 -14.58 -2.86 -26.78
C VAL A 11 -13.81 -3.93 -26.01
N LEU A 12 -13.43 -5.04 -26.65
CA LEU A 12 -12.60 -6.07 -26.03
C LEU A 12 -11.21 -5.54 -25.64
N PHE A 13 -10.59 -4.69 -26.45
CA PHE A 13 -9.32 -4.04 -26.11
C PHE A 13 -9.45 -3.09 -24.93
N PHE A 14 -10.51 -2.29 -24.89
CA PHE A 14 -10.77 -1.34 -23.81
C PHE A 14 -11.10 -2.06 -22.50
N VAL A 15 -11.93 -3.10 -22.56
CA VAL A 15 -12.25 -3.98 -21.43
C VAL A 15 -11.03 -4.75 -20.96
N CYS A 16 -10.20 -5.26 -21.87
CA CYS A 16 -8.94 -5.94 -21.54
C CYS A 16 -7.92 -4.99 -20.92
N PHE A 17 -7.81 -3.75 -21.41
CA PHE A 17 -6.96 -2.71 -20.83
C PHE A 17 -7.44 -2.32 -19.42
N HIS A 18 -8.75 -2.22 -19.20
CA HIS A 18 -9.32 -2.01 -17.87
C HIS A 18 -9.15 -3.23 -16.94
N LEU A 19 -9.27 -4.46 -17.46
CA LEU A 19 -9.01 -5.69 -16.71
C LEU A 19 -7.52 -5.85 -16.36
N LEU A 20 -6.61 -5.40 -17.22
CA LEU A 20 -5.16 -5.40 -16.94
C LEU A 20 -4.80 -4.49 -15.77
N ASN A 21 -5.50 -3.37 -15.62
CA ASN A 21 -5.35 -2.47 -14.46
C ASN A 21 -5.96 -3.05 -13.17
N CYS A 22 -6.65 -4.20 -13.25
CA CYS A 22 -7.24 -4.94 -12.13
C CYS A 22 -6.39 -6.17 -11.74
N LEU A 23 -5.25 -6.40 -12.40
CA LEU A 23 -4.32 -7.46 -11.98
C LEU A 23 -3.86 -7.22 -10.54
N PRO A 24 -3.71 -8.29 -9.74
CA PRO A 24 -3.16 -8.16 -8.39
C PRO A 24 -1.81 -7.48 -8.48
N ASP A 25 -1.63 -6.45 -7.66
CA ASP A 25 -0.41 -5.68 -7.62
C ASP A 25 0.78 -6.59 -7.37
N ASP A 26 1.86 -6.36 -8.12
CA ASP A 26 3.14 -6.97 -7.82
C ASP A 26 3.45 -6.73 -6.33
N PRO A 27 3.73 -7.78 -5.52
CA PRO A 27 4.08 -7.62 -4.12
C PRO A 27 5.31 -6.73 -3.87
N SER A 28 6.06 -6.35 -4.91
CA SER A 28 7.09 -5.31 -4.85
C SER A 28 6.53 -3.88 -4.72
N SER A 29 5.27 -3.64 -5.09
CA SER A 29 4.62 -2.32 -5.12
C SER A 29 4.16 -1.89 -3.73
N THR A 30 5.12 -1.51 -2.89
CA THR A 30 4.89 -1.04 -1.51
C THR A 30 4.15 0.30 -1.45
N TYR A 31 3.62 0.66 -0.27
CA TYR A 31 2.95 1.95 -0.04
C TYR A 31 3.82 3.15 -0.40
N GLU A 32 5.15 3.05 -0.27
CA GLU A 32 6.06 4.12 -0.65
C GLU A 32 6.02 4.37 -2.16
N ILE A 33 6.21 3.31 -2.95
CA ILE A 33 6.20 3.38 -4.41
C ILE A 33 4.81 3.83 -4.90
N LEU A 34 3.75 3.29 -4.30
CA LEU A 34 2.38 3.69 -4.63
C LEU A 34 2.12 5.15 -4.29
N TYR A 35 2.63 5.63 -3.16
CA TYR A 35 2.49 7.03 -2.77
C TYR A 35 3.22 7.96 -3.74
N GLU A 36 4.45 7.61 -4.14
CA GLU A 36 5.21 8.37 -5.14
C GLU A 36 4.47 8.46 -6.48
N LYS A 37 3.98 7.33 -7.01
CA LYS A 37 3.15 7.29 -8.23
C LYS A 37 1.86 8.12 -8.08
N GLY A 38 1.25 8.10 -6.90
CA GLY A 38 0.09 8.93 -6.60
C GLY A 38 0.40 10.43 -6.64
N LEU A 39 1.57 10.84 -6.16
CA LEU A 39 2.04 12.22 -6.22
C LEU A 39 2.44 12.65 -7.64
N GLU A 40 3.00 11.75 -8.45
CA GLU A 40 3.26 11.99 -9.87
C GLU A 40 1.94 12.24 -10.61
N ALA A 41 0.96 11.34 -10.47
CA ALA A 41 -0.36 11.51 -11.06
C ALA A 41 -1.09 12.77 -10.57
N TYR A 42 -0.88 13.17 -9.31
CA TYR A 42 -1.40 14.43 -8.76
C TYR A 42 -0.82 15.64 -9.52
N LYS A 43 0.50 15.65 -9.77
CA LYS A 43 1.17 16.75 -10.50
C LYS A 43 0.73 16.81 -11.95
N ASP A 44 0.49 15.66 -12.57
CA ASP A 44 0.05 15.56 -13.96
C ASP A 44 -1.45 15.88 -14.14
N GLY A 45 -2.19 16.10 -13.05
CA GLY A 45 -3.63 16.32 -13.08
C GLY A 45 -4.44 15.07 -13.46
N ASN A 46 -3.83 13.88 -13.42
CA ASN A 46 -4.53 12.63 -13.63
C ASN A 46 -5.23 12.21 -12.34
N TRP A 47 -6.40 12.82 -12.08
CA TRP A 47 -7.11 12.69 -10.81
C TRP A 47 -7.56 11.25 -10.50
N PHE A 48 -7.98 10.49 -11.51
CA PHE A 48 -8.37 9.08 -11.34
C PHE A 48 -7.17 8.21 -10.94
N ALA A 49 -6.04 8.33 -11.62
CA ALA A 49 -4.83 7.59 -11.26
C ALA A 49 -4.31 8.03 -9.88
N CYS A 50 -4.31 9.34 -9.59
CA CYS A 50 -3.97 9.88 -8.27
C CYS A 50 -4.79 9.22 -7.16
N ALA A 51 -6.12 9.24 -7.27
CA ALA A 51 -7.01 8.66 -6.26
C ALA A 51 -6.78 7.15 -6.10
N SER A 52 -6.59 6.44 -7.22
CA SER A 52 -6.32 4.99 -7.23
C SER A 52 -5.02 4.65 -6.48
N TYR A 53 -3.90 5.27 -6.86
CA TYR A 53 -2.59 5.01 -6.26
C TYR A 53 -2.54 5.41 -4.79
N LEU A 54 -3.08 6.57 -4.42
CA LEU A 54 -3.10 7.03 -3.03
C LEU A 54 -4.00 6.17 -2.13
N ASN A 55 -5.14 5.71 -2.64
CA ASN A 55 -5.98 4.81 -1.87
C ASN A 55 -5.28 3.46 -1.64
N ARG A 56 -4.64 2.91 -2.68
CA ARG A 56 -3.85 1.67 -2.58
C ARG A 56 -2.64 1.83 -1.65
N SER A 57 -1.95 2.96 -1.69
CA SER A 57 -0.82 3.22 -0.78
C SER A 57 -1.28 3.23 0.68
N ILE A 58 -2.43 3.83 0.98
CA ILE A 58 -3.01 3.84 2.33
C ILE A 58 -3.39 2.43 2.79
N GLN A 59 -3.95 1.61 1.91
CA GLN A 59 -4.31 0.23 2.21
C GLN A 59 -3.07 -0.63 2.51
N ASP A 60 -2.03 -0.55 1.67
CA ASP A 60 -0.77 -1.27 1.92
C ASP A 60 -0.08 -0.82 3.20
N TYR A 61 -0.09 0.49 3.51
CA TYR A 61 0.47 0.99 4.77
C TYR A 61 -0.23 0.39 6.00
N LYS A 62 -1.56 0.33 5.99
CA LYS A 62 -2.33 -0.30 7.08
C LYS A 62 -1.97 -1.77 7.23
N TYR A 63 -1.90 -2.50 6.13
CA TYR A 63 -1.49 -3.90 6.11
C TYR A 63 -0.08 -4.09 6.68
N TYR A 64 0.86 -3.24 6.27
CA TYR A 64 2.24 -3.26 6.79
C TYR A 64 2.29 -3.04 8.31
N VAL A 65 1.60 -2.01 8.82
CA VAL A 65 1.55 -1.71 10.26
C VAL A 65 0.93 -2.88 11.03
N GLU A 66 -0.16 -3.46 10.54
CA GLU A 66 -0.81 -4.62 11.14
C GLU A 66 0.13 -5.82 11.20
N ALA A 67 0.78 -6.16 10.08
CA ALA A 67 1.72 -7.26 10.00
C ALA A 67 2.91 -7.10 10.96
N VAL A 68 3.51 -5.91 11.00
CA VAL A 68 4.63 -5.61 11.91
C VAL A 68 4.19 -5.69 13.37
N THR A 69 3.03 -5.15 13.70
CA THR A 69 2.46 -5.17 15.06
C THR A 69 2.17 -6.61 15.49
N HIS A 70 1.54 -7.39 14.61
CA HIS A 70 1.26 -8.81 14.84
C HIS A 70 2.54 -9.60 15.14
N CYS A 71 3.59 -9.40 14.34
CA CYS A 71 4.88 -10.06 14.57
C CYS A 71 5.53 -9.63 15.90
N ARG A 72 5.47 -8.34 16.25
CA ARG A 72 6.00 -7.84 17.52
C ARG A 72 5.28 -8.45 18.72
N LEU A 73 3.95 -8.55 18.69
CA LEU A 73 3.16 -9.10 19.79
C LEU A 73 3.42 -10.61 19.98
N ASN A 74 3.47 -11.37 18.88
CA ASN A 74 3.62 -12.82 18.94
C ASN A 74 5.05 -13.28 19.27
N CYS A 75 6.07 -12.52 18.86
CA CYS A 75 7.46 -12.85 19.16
C CYS A 75 7.94 -12.37 20.54
N LYS A 76 7.21 -11.49 21.22
CA LYS A 76 7.58 -10.97 22.56
C LYS A 76 7.29 -11.97 23.70
N LYS A 77 6.77 -13.17 23.41
CA LYS A 77 6.11 -14.04 24.39
C LYS A 77 7.01 -14.90 25.29
N SER A 78 8.32 -14.65 25.38
CA SER A 78 9.25 -15.55 26.10
C SER A 78 10.28 -14.86 27.01
N VAL A 79 10.01 -13.66 27.55
CA VAL A 79 11.05 -12.88 28.26
C VAL A 79 11.31 -13.31 29.72
N ILE A 80 10.44 -14.09 30.37
CA ILE A 80 10.63 -14.41 31.80
C ILE A 80 10.32 -15.88 32.05
N SER A 81 11.30 -16.77 31.88
CA SER A 81 11.39 -17.96 32.73
C SER A 81 12.36 -17.62 33.85
N ALA A 82 11.91 -17.79 35.10
CA ALA A 82 12.58 -17.31 36.30
C ALA A 82 13.84 -18.14 36.68
N GLU A 83 14.35 -18.97 35.78
CA GLU A 83 15.41 -19.94 36.08
C GLU A 83 16.83 -19.41 35.85
N ALA A 84 17.00 -18.19 35.30
CA ALA A 84 18.31 -17.59 35.05
C ALA A 84 18.93 -16.87 36.27
N ILE A 85 18.50 -17.19 37.50
CA ILE A 85 19.17 -16.74 38.73
C ILE A 85 20.37 -17.68 38.96
N GLY A 86 21.44 -17.46 38.18
CA GLY A 86 22.63 -18.31 38.24
C GLY A 86 23.66 -18.00 37.16
N ILE A 87 24.53 -17.03 37.45
CA ILE A 87 25.86 -16.76 36.85
C ILE A 87 25.93 -16.33 35.37
N ASN A 88 24.94 -16.51 34.50
CA ASN A 88 25.07 -16.10 33.08
C ASN A 88 23.85 -15.36 32.51
N PHE A 89 23.35 -14.36 33.23
CA PHE A 89 22.24 -13.51 32.78
C PHE A 89 22.50 -12.86 31.42
N GLU A 90 23.71 -12.39 31.16
CA GLU A 90 24.08 -11.76 29.88
C GLU A 90 23.96 -12.75 28.71
N LEU A 91 24.51 -13.97 28.84
CA LEU A 91 24.43 -14.97 27.79
C LEU A 91 22.99 -15.39 27.50
N PHE A 92 22.18 -15.57 28.55
CA PHE A 92 20.75 -15.86 28.42
C PHE A 92 20.00 -14.73 27.71
N TYR A 93 20.30 -13.48 28.07
CA TYR A 93 19.73 -12.30 27.43
C TYR A 93 20.08 -12.23 25.93
N TYR A 94 21.34 -12.45 25.56
CA TYR A 94 21.74 -12.47 24.15
C TYR A 94 21.11 -13.63 23.38
N GLN A 95 21.03 -14.83 23.96
CA GLN A 95 20.33 -15.95 23.34
C GLN A 95 18.87 -15.59 23.04
N GLN A 96 18.19 -14.99 24.00
CA GLN A 96 16.80 -14.56 23.85
C GLN A 96 16.64 -13.46 22.79
N LEU A 97 17.55 -12.49 22.75
CA LEU A 97 17.57 -11.47 21.69
C LEU A 97 17.68 -12.11 20.30
N VAL A 98 18.56 -13.09 20.14
CA VAL A 98 18.72 -13.84 18.88
C VAL A 98 17.43 -14.56 18.54
N GLU A 99 16.81 -15.29 19.47
CA GLU A 99 15.55 -16.01 19.25
C GLU A 99 14.39 -15.07 18.85
N ILE A 100 14.26 -13.93 19.51
CA ILE A 100 13.26 -12.90 19.18
C ILE A 100 13.53 -12.34 17.78
N SER A 101 14.78 -12.03 17.46
CA SER A 101 15.16 -11.50 16.16
C SER A 101 14.83 -12.48 15.03
N ASP A 102 15.08 -13.77 15.24
CA ASP A 102 14.78 -14.82 14.28
C ASP A 102 13.27 -15.06 14.12
N CYS A 103 12.51 -15.00 15.21
CA CYS A 103 11.05 -15.03 15.16
C CYS A 103 10.51 -13.85 14.34
N LEU A 104 10.98 -12.63 14.62
CA LEU A 104 10.56 -11.42 13.91
C LEU A 104 10.88 -11.51 12.42
N ARG A 105 12.08 -11.96 12.06
CA ARG A 105 12.51 -12.16 10.68
C ARG A 105 11.60 -13.14 9.94
N ARG A 106 11.37 -14.33 10.52
CA ARG A 106 10.50 -15.36 9.91
C ARG A 106 9.05 -14.89 9.79
N CYS A 107 8.50 -14.27 10.83
CA CYS A 107 7.14 -13.76 10.82
C CYS A 107 6.93 -12.68 9.76
N LYS A 108 7.83 -11.67 9.72
CA LYS A 108 7.77 -10.60 8.72
C LYS A 108 7.89 -11.14 7.31
N LYS A 109 8.82 -12.07 7.05
CA LYS A 109 8.95 -12.72 5.75
C LYS A 109 7.69 -13.49 5.34
N GLY A 110 7.05 -14.18 6.29
CA GLY A 110 5.81 -14.92 6.03
C GLY A 110 4.61 -14.02 5.74
N LYS A 111 4.49 -12.87 6.42
CA LYS A 111 3.39 -11.92 6.20
C LYS A 111 3.66 -11.01 5.00
N LEU A 112 4.81 -10.33 4.96
CA LEU A 112 5.13 -9.29 3.96
C LEU A 112 5.74 -9.86 2.66
N GLY A 113 5.95 -11.18 2.57
CA GLY A 113 6.34 -11.86 1.34
C GLY A 113 7.65 -11.36 0.74
N LYS A 114 7.59 -10.88 -0.51
CA LYS A 114 8.74 -10.41 -1.31
C LYS A 114 9.05 -8.92 -1.13
N ARG A 115 8.42 -8.26 -0.16
CA ARG A 115 8.72 -6.85 0.15
C ARG A 115 10.22 -6.68 0.41
N PRO A 116 10.86 -5.61 -0.10
CA PRO A 116 12.25 -5.32 0.24
C PRO A 116 12.45 -5.28 1.75
N GLU A 117 13.54 -5.87 2.24
CA GLU A 117 13.87 -5.83 3.67
C GLU A 117 14.28 -4.42 4.13
N ILE A 118 14.66 -3.56 3.18
CA ILE A 118 14.96 -2.15 3.41
C ILE A 118 13.65 -1.45 3.81
N PRO A 119 13.57 -0.88 5.03
CA PRO A 119 12.42 -0.09 5.45
C PRO A 119 12.23 1.09 4.50
N ALA A 120 10.98 1.54 4.36
CA ALA A 120 10.74 2.81 3.69
C ALA A 120 11.54 3.93 4.40
N PRO A 121 11.95 4.98 3.69
CA PRO A 121 12.59 6.13 4.30
C PRO A 121 11.73 6.66 5.43
N LEU A 122 12.36 6.93 6.59
CA LEU A 122 11.67 7.44 7.79
C LEU A 122 10.78 8.66 7.50
N VAL A 123 11.17 9.46 6.51
CA VAL A 123 10.39 10.62 6.04
C VAL A 123 9.03 10.19 5.51
N VAL A 124 8.95 9.13 4.71
CA VAL A 124 7.69 8.62 4.12
C VAL A 124 6.79 8.05 5.21
N ASP A 125 7.34 7.25 6.13
CA ASP A 125 6.60 6.70 7.27
C ASP A 125 5.92 7.80 8.08
N LYS A 126 6.69 8.85 8.41
CA LYS A 126 6.16 10.00 9.12
C LYS A 126 5.01 10.67 8.38
N LYS A 127 5.05 10.73 7.03
CA LYS A 127 3.93 11.28 6.25
C LYS A 127 2.65 10.47 6.42
N PHE A 128 2.76 9.15 6.48
CA PHE A 128 1.61 8.27 6.69
C PHE A 128 1.09 8.32 8.13
N GLU A 129 1.99 8.42 9.12
CA GLU A 129 1.64 8.66 10.52
C GLU A 129 0.88 9.98 10.70
N ASP A 130 1.35 11.04 10.04
CA ASP A 130 0.73 12.37 10.00
C ASP A 130 -0.53 12.41 9.09
N ARG A 131 -0.92 11.28 8.51
CA ARG A 131 -2.09 11.13 7.60
C ARG A 131 -2.03 12.02 6.36
N MET A 132 -0.85 12.48 5.94
CA MET A 132 -0.71 13.35 4.76
C MET A 132 -1.28 12.77 3.46
N PRO A 133 -1.19 11.45 3.15
CA PRO A 133 -1.80 10.90 1.94
C PRO A 133 -3.30 11.17 1.80
N TYR A 134 -4.03 11.29 2.92
CA TYR A 134 -5.46 11.60 2.91
C TYR A 134 -5.76 13.00 2.34
N ASN A 135 -4.89 13.98 2.58
CA ASN A 135 -5.07 15.34 2.07
C ASN A 135 -5.03 15.36 0.53
N TYR A 136 -4.07 14.67 -0.05
CA TYR A 136 -3.97 14.52 -1.51
C TYR A 136 -5.14 13.70 -2.08
N LEU A 137 -5.52 12.62 -1.39
CA LEU A 137 -6.62 11.75 -1.82
C LEU A 137 -7.96 12.51 -1.86
N GLN A 138 -8.26 13.29 -0.83
CA GLN A 138 -9.46 14.13 -0.77
C GLN A 138 -9.51 15.13 -1.93
N PHE A 139 -8.38 15.77 -2.23
CA PHE A 139 -8.30 16.70 -3.36
C PHE A 139 -8.52 15.99 -4.70
N CYS A 140 -7.93 14.82 -4.90
CA CYS A 140 -8.12 14.04 -6.12
C CYS A 140 -9.59 13.62 -6.31
N TYR A 141 -10.27 13.18 -5.24
CA TYR A 141 -11.72 12.92 -5.31
C TYR A 141 -12.54 14.18 -5.61
N PHE A 142 -12.22 15.30 -4.96
CA PHE A 142 -12.89 16.57 -5.23
C PHE A 142 -12.77 16.95 -6.71
N LYS A 143 -11.57 16.82 -7.30
CA LYS A 143 -11.36 17.09 -8.73
C LYS A 143 -12.17 16.15 -9.62
N ILE A 144 -12.17 14.84 -9.35
CA ILE A 144 -12.97 13.87 -10.11
C ILE A 144 -14.45 14.26 -10.11
N ILE A 145 -15.02 14.48 -8.93
CA ILE A 145 -16.44 14.82 -8.76
C ILE A 145 -16.76 16.14 -9.48
N PHE A 146 -15.89 17.14 -9.35
CA PHE A 146 -16.04 18.43 -10.02
C PHE A 146 -16.08 18.30 -11.55
N PHE A 147 -15.18 17.51 -12.15
CA PHE A 147 -15.19 17.25 -13.59
C PHE A 147 -16.44 16.52 -14.05
N LEU A 148 -16.89 15.51 -13.29
CA LEU A 148 -18.13 14.78 -13.60
C LEU A 148 -19.35 15.69 -13.56
N GLN A 149 -19.41 16.60 -12.59
CA GLN A 149 -20.50 17.54 -12.48
C GLN A 149 -20.52 18.49 -13.68
N ILE A 150 -19.38 19.08 -14.07
CA ILE A 150 -19.29 19.94 -15.27
C ILE A 150 -19.77 19.20 -16.52
N ALA A 151 -19.35 17.95 -16.71
CA ALA A 151 -19.78 17.15 -17.86
C ALA A 151 -21.31 16.99 -17.92
N LEU A 152 -21.97 16.76 -16.77
CA LEU A 152 -23.43 16.70 -16.69
C LEU A 152 -24.08 18.03 -17.09
N TRP A 153 -23.62 19.16 -16.54
CA TRP A 153 -24.14 20.48 -16.92
C TRP A 153 -23.96 20.79 -18.40
N THR A 154 -22.85 20.37 -19.02
CA THR A 154 -22.63 20.57 -20.45
C THR A 154 -23.62 19.77 -21.31
N ILE A 155 -23.96 18.56 -20.89
CA ILE A 155 -24.94 17.71 -21.61
C ILE A 155 -26.33 18.33 -21.52
N ASP A 156 -26.73 18.79 -20.34
CA ASP A 156 -28.04 19.43 -20.12
C ASP A 156 -28.17 20.79 -20.82
N SER A 157 -27.07 21.44 -21.19
CA SER A 157 -27.06 22.72 -21.92
C SER A 157 -27.06 22.58 -23.45
N ILE A 158 -26.85 21.36 -23.96
CA ILE A 158 -26.84 21.05 -25.40
C ILE A 158 -28.22 20.52 -25.87
N HIS A 159 -29.11 20.18 -24.93
CA HIS A 159 -30.53 19.89 -25.15
C HIS A 159 -31.41 21.07 -24.75
#